data_AF-A0A7C6JZC8-F1
#
_entry.id   AF-A0A7C6JZC8-F1
#
_cell.length_a   1.000
_cell.length_b   1.000
_cell.length_c   1.000
_cell.angle_alpha   90.00
_cell.angle_beta   90.00
_cell.angle_gamma   90.00
#
_symmetry.space_group_name_H-M   'P 1'
#
loop_
_entity.id
_entity.type
_entity.pdbx_description
1 polymer ?
#
loop_
_entity_poly.entity_id
_entity_poly.type
_entity_poly.pdbx_seq_one_letter_code
_entity_poly.pdbx_strand_id
1 'polypeptide(L)'
;MDNNKRITAIGLALIIMGLTACSQKQMDNPYGNIVAGLGDNAAYAFLEMDYKYNVMVTSDGIYDEGEESQAAIYCDVYYYTGGEVKKLGTIMSDGTAYPVSFSKDGIFVASGHSVGKYVISEKEGILSLEKGVYEKFDSFGNPSYTIIANGIEMESTESEYQEMQKEYAASQIIHFSYGSNGSINEIRKW
;
A
#
# COMPACT_ATOMS: atom_id res chain seq x y z
N MET A 1 -57.81 36.76 56.68
CA MET A 1 -56.55 37.08 56.00
C MET A 1 -56.74 36.79 54.53
N ASP A 2 -56.60 37.85 53.76
CA ASP A 2 -56.92 37.97 52.35
C ASP A 2 -55.96 37.25 51.39
N ASN A 3 -56.50 37.09 50.19
CA ASN A 3 -55.85 37.32 48.89
C ASN A 3 -55.00 36.23 48.22
N ASN A 4 -55.61 35.72 47.16
CA ASN A 4 -55.18 35.86 45.76
C ASN A 4 -54.04 34.97 45.23
N LYS A 5 -54.50 34.00 44.43
CA LYS A 5 -54.11 33.81 43.02
C LYS A 5 -52.75 34.38 42.61
N ARG A 6 -51.78 33.50 42.39
CA ARG A 6 -50.80 33.66 41.30
C ARG A 6 -50.61 32.34 40.57
N ILE A 7 -51.44 32.15 39.55
CA ILE A 7 -51.12 31.36 38.38
C ILE A 7 -49.91 32.05 37.74
N THR A 8 -48.82 31.33 37.51
CA THR A 8 -47.74 31.80 36.65
C THR A 8 -47.51 30.73 35.59
N ALA A 9 -48.15 30.94 34.45
CA ALA A 9 -47.88 30.22 33.21
C ALA A 9 -47.08 31.17 32.31
N ILE A 10 -45.78 30.92 32.17
CA ILE A 10 -44.86 31.49 31.17
C ILE A 10 -43.75 30.43 31.07
N GLY A 11 -43.33 29.86 29.95
CA GLY A 11 -43.59 30.06 28.53
C GLY A 11 -42.62 29.14 27.77
N LEU A 12 -43.01 28.73 26.57
CA LEU A 12 -42.28 27.96 25.56
C LEU A 12 -40.74 27.98 25.64
N ALA A 13 -40.14 26.79 25.56
CA ALA A 13 -38.94 26.56 24.74
C ALA A 13 -38.89 25.08 24.34
N LEU A 14 -39.54 24.74 23.21
CA LEU A 14 -39.29 23.51 22.47
C LEU A 14 -37.84 23.59 21.94
N ILE A 15 -36.90 23.01 22.68
CA ILE A 15 -35.55 22.79 22.18
C ILE A 15 -35.63 21.58 21.24
N ILE A 16 -36.02 21.86 19.99
CA ILE A 16 -35.73 21.00 18.85
C ILE A 16 -34.23 21.20 18.62
N MET A 17 -33.40 20.40 19.28
CA MET A 17 -32.02 20.21 18.83
C MET A 17 -32.11 19.46 17.51
N GLY A 18 -32.24 20.23 16.43
CA GLY A 18 -31.80 19.83 15.11
C GLY A 18 -30.30 19.58 15.18
N LEU A 19 -29.92 18.37 15.63
CA LEU A 19 -28.68 17.78 15.19
C LEU A 19 -28.90 17.38 13.73
N THR A 20 -28.93 18.39 12.83
CA THR A 20 -28.22 18.24 11.57
C THR A 20 -26.74 18.15 11.95
N ALA A 21 -26.36 17.01 12.52
CA ALA A 21 -25.10 16.43 12.14
C ALA A 21 -25.21 16.29 10.63
N CYS A 22 -24.69 17.28 9.90
CA CYS A 22 -23.96 16.94 8.69
C CYS A 22 -23.05 15.80 9.15
N SER A 23 -23.47 14.56 8.89
CA SER A 23 -22.53 13.47 8.81
C SER A 23 -21.48 14.02 7.87
N GLN A 24 -20.34 14.42 8.42
CA GLN A 24 -19.12 14.48 7.65
C GLN A 24 -19.11 13.12 6.99
N LYS A 25 -19.41 13.13 5.69
CA LYS A 25 -19.46 11.95 4.86
C LYS A 25 -18.13 11.27 5.13
N GLN A 26 -18.17 10.20 5.92
CA GLN A 26 -17.03 9.34 6.12
C GLN A 26 -16.56 9.08 4.69
N MET A 27 -15.35 9.53 4.34
CA MET A 27 -14.74 9.02 3.12
C MET A 27 -14.60 7.54 3.43
N ASP A 28 -15.61 6.76 3.05
CA ASP A 28 -15.63 5.32 3.17
C ASP A 28 -14.29 4.87 2.65
N ASN A 29 -13.49 4.24 3.53
CA ASN A 29 -12.27 3.59 3.10
C ASN A 29 -12.65 2.71 1.91
N PRO A 30 -12.20 3.01 0.67
CA PRO A 30 -12.72 2.35 -0.52
C PRO A 30 -12.44 0.84 -0.49
N TYR A 31 -11.49 0.43 0.36
CA TYR A 31 -11.06 -0.94 0.57
C TYR A 31 -11.93 -1.75 1.54
N GLY A 32 -12.95 -1.15 2.17
CA GLY A 32 -13.74 -1.80 3.22
C GLY A 32 -14.31 -3.17 2.83
N ASN A 33 -14.82 -3.30 1.60
CA ASN A 33 -15.35 -4.57 1.09
C ASN A 33 -14.25 -5.62 0.86
N ILE A 34 -13.05 -5.19 0.45
CA ILE A 34 -11.92 -6.11 0.25
C ILE A 34 -11.47 -6.64 1.60
N VAL A 35 -11.24 -5.74 2.58
CA VAL A 35 -10.83 -6.10 3.94
C VAL A 35 -11.85 -7.03 4.61
N ALA A 36 -13.15 -6.76 4.49
CA ALA A 36 -14.20 -7.62 5.05
C ALA A 36 -14.27 -9.01 4.39
N GLY A 37 -13.76 -9.13 3.16
CA GLY A 37 -13.68 -10.40 2.42
C GLY A 37 -12.36 -11.16 2.64
N LEU A 38 -11.37 -10.57 3.32
CA LEU A 38 -10.15 -11.27 3.68
C LEU A 38 -10.49 -12.32 4.74
N GLY A 39 -10.18 -13.59 4.44
CA GLY A 39 -10.24 -14.65 5.44
C GLY A 39 -9.11 -14.51 6.46
N ASP A 40 -9.16 -15.31 7.52
CA ASP A 40 -8.23 -15.25 8.66
C ASP A 40 -6.74 -15.46 8.29
N ASN A 41 -6.47 -15.97 7.10
CA ASN A 41 -5.11 -16.31 6.64
C ASN A 41 -4.45 -15.22 5.77
N ALA A 42 -5.18 -14.16 5.40
CA ALA A 42 -4.64 -13.10 4.55
C ALA A 42 -4.29 -11.87 5.39
N ALA A 43 -3.00 -11.51 5.40
CA ALA A 43 -2.54 -10.25 5.95
C ALA A 43 -2.60 -9.16 4.90
N TYR A 44 -2.70 -7.90 5.33
CA TYR A 44 -2.76 -6.76 4.41
C TYR A 44 -2.01 -5.55 4.95
N ALA A 45 -1.74 -4.61 4.04
CA ALA A 45 -1.19 -3.32 4.34
C ALA A 45 -1.79 -2.24 3.42
N PHE A 46 -1.77 -0.99 3.90
CA PHE A 46 -2.03 0.22 3.13
C PHE A 46 -0.72 0.99 3.03
N LEU A 47 -0.27 1.26 1.81
CA LEU A 47 0.95 1.98 1.51
C LEU A 47 0.62 3.45 1.26
N GLU A 48 1.25 4.35 2.02
CA GLU A 48 1.17 5.79 1.77
C GLU A 48 2.21 6.17 0.70
N MET A 49 1.77 6.20 -0.54
CA MET A 49 2.57 6.56 -1.73
C MET A 49 2.10 7.91 -2.29
N ASP A 50 2.81 8.48 -3.25
CA ASP A 50 2.46 9.73 -3.94
C ASP A 50 1.33 9.51 -4.98
N TYR A 51 0.26 8.86 -4.55
CA TYR A 51 -0.98 8.65 -5.29
C TYR A 51 -2.16 9.30 -4.55
N LYS A 52 -3.31 9.44 -5.22
CA LYS A 52 -4.50 10.05 -4.61
C LYS A 52 -5.06 9.24 -3.44
N TYR A 53 -4.98 7.91 -3.52
CA TYR A 53 -5.44 6.99 -2.49
C TYR A 53 -4.27 6.11 -2.04
N ASN A 54 -4.35 5.54 -0.84
CA ASN A 54 -3.38 4.52 -0.43
C ASN A 54 -3.46 3.33 -1.38
N VAL A 55 -2.33 2.66 -1.60
CA VAL A 55 -2.30 1.36 -2.29
C VAL A 55 -2.56 0.27 -1.25
N MET A 56 -3.51 -0.62 -1.48
CA MET A 56 -3.71 -1.77 -0.61
C MET A 56 -2.93 -2.96 -1.16
N VAL A 57 -2.22 -3.68 -0.30
CA VAL A 57 -1.55 -4.93 -0.66
C VAL A 57 -1.97 -6.04 0.27
N THR A 58 -2.04 -7.27 -0.23
CA THR A 58 -2.37 -8.46 0.58
C THR A 58 -1.38 -9.58 0.33
N SER A 59 -1.12 -10.38 1.36
CA SER A 59 -0.32 -11.60 1.25
C SER A 59 -0.86 -12.67 2.20
N ASP A 60 -0.86 -13.92 1.76
CA ASP A 60 -1.16 -15.11 2.57
C ASP A 60 0.11 -15.83 3.04
N GLY A 61 1.29 -15.29 2.74
CA GLY A 61 2.59 -15.82 3.12
C GLY A 61 3.50 -14.73 3.67
N ILE A 62 3.49 -14.58 4.99
CA ILE A 62 4.33 -13.60 5.70
C ILE A 62 5.32 -14.30 6.63
N TYR A 63 6.47 -13.66 6.87
CA TYR A 63 7.52 -14.16 7.75
C TYR A 63 8.01 -13.06 8.70
N ASP A 64 8.56 -13.48 9.83
CA ASP A 64 9.15 -12.59 10.82
C ASP A 64 10.54 -12.13 10.34
N GLU A 65 10.77 -10.83 10.31
CA GLU A 65 12.05 -10.21 9.94
C GLU A 65 12.90 -9.83 11.17
N GLY A 66 12.42 -10.13 12.38
CA GLY A 66 13.17 -9.98 13.64
C GLY A 66 12.83 -8.74 14.45
N GLU A 67 12.12 -7.77 13.89
CA GLU A 67 11.61 -6.59 14.60
C GLU A 67 10.09 -6.44 14.42
N GLU A 68 9.28 -7.09 15.28
CA GLU A 68 7.81 -6.97 15.45
C GLU A 68 6.91 -6.89 14.19
N SER A 69 7.47 -7.10 13.01
CA SER A 69 6.88 -6.67 11.76
C SER A 69 7.03 -7.77 10.72
N GLN A 70 5.90 -8.12 10.11
CA GLN A 70 5.79 -9.27 9.23
C GLN A 70 6.02 -8.81 7.79
N ALA A 71 6.99 -9.41 7.12
CA ALA A 71 7.30 -9.14 5.73
C ALA A 71 6.70 -10.23 4.83
N ALA A 72 6.54 -9.93 3.54
CA ALA A 72 6.16 -10.90 2.53
C ALA A 72 7.14 -10.88 1.36
N ILE A 73 7.28 -11.99 0.66
CA ILE A 73 8.07 -12.06 -0.60
C ILE A 73 7.18 -11.88 -1.84
N TYR A 74 5.86 -11.84 -1.66
CA TYR A 74 4.89 -11.55 -2.71
C TYR A 74 3.65 -10.88 -2.12
N CYS A 75 2.96 -10.12 -2.96
CA CYS A 75 1.66 -9.56 -2.61
C CYS A 75 0.80 -9.33 -3.85
N ASP A 76 -0.51 -9.34 -3.62
CA ASP A 76 -1.49 -8.81 -4.55
C ASP A 76 -1.63 -7.30 -4.32
N VAL A 77 -1.65 -6.53 -5.40
CA VAL A 77 -1.72 -5.06 -5.37
C VAL A 77 -3.12 -4.61 -5.78
N TYR A 78 -3.73 -3.74 -4.97
CA TYR A 78 -5.07 -3.20 -5.16
C TYR A 78 -5.04 -1.68 -5.16
N TYR A 79 -5.85 -1.08 -6.04
CA TYR A 79 -5.98 0.38 -6.12
C TYR A 79 -7.41 0.81 -6.42
N TYR A 80 -7.81 1.96 -5.88
CA TYR A 80 -9.09 2.58 -6.17
C TYR A 80 -9.01 3.45 -7.43
N THR A 81 -9.64 3.00 -8.51
CA THR A 81 -9.67 3.68 -9.80
C THR A 81 -10.98 3.40 -10.54
N GLY A 82 -11.45 4.35 -11.34
CA GLY A 82 -12.71 4.20 -12.08
C GLY A 82 -13.96 4.07 -11.20
N GLY A 83 -13.89 4.43 -9.91
CA GLY A 83 -15.02 4.37 -8.98
C GLY A 83 -15.12 3.08 -8.16
N GLU A 84 -14.16 2.16 -8.28
CA GLU A 84 -14.12 0.90 -7.53
C GLU A 84 -12.68 0.50 -7.18
N VAL A 85 -12.51 -0.40 -6.21
CA VAL A 85 -11.20 -1.03 -5.93
C VAL A 85 -11.00 -2.22 -6.85
N LYS A 86 -9.82 -2.29 -7.47
CA LYS A 86 -9.44 -3.39 -8.36
C LYS A 86 -8.15 -4.04 -7.89
N LYS A 87 -8.06 -5.37 -8.00
CA LYS A 87 -6.78 -6.08 -8.01
C LYS A 87 -6.08 -5.75 -9.33
N LEU A 88 -4.93 -5.08 -9.25
CA LEU A 88 -4.15 -4.68 -10.42
C LEU A 88 -3.19 -5.77 -10.87
N GLY A 89 -2.71 -6.60 -9.95
CA GLY A 89 -1.77 -7.68 -10.26
C GLY A 89 -1.17 -8.29 -9.01
N THR A 90 -0.21 -9.18 -9.23
CA THR A 90 0.59 -9.83 -8.18
C THR A 90 2.06 -9.57 -8.50
N ILE A 91 2.84 -9.21 -7.49
CA ILE A 91 4.29 -9.02 -7.61
C ILE A 91 5.02 -9.96 -6.64
N MET A 92 6.24 -10.37 -6.99
CA MET A 92 6.99 -11.38 -6.24
C MET A 92 8.50 -11.16 -6.35
N SER A 93 9.20 -11.38 -5.24
CA SER A 93 10.66 -11.45 -5.10
C SER A 93 11.21 -12.83 -5.46
N ASP A 94 10.88 -13.35 -6.65
CA ASP A 94 11.33 -14.60 -7.30
C ASP A 94 11.79 -15.76 -6.38
N GLY A 95 11.01 -16.10 -5.34
CA GLY A 95 11.29 -17.23 -4.45
C GLY A 95 12.50 -17.05 -3.52
N THR A 96 13.01 -15.82 -3.37
CA THR A 96 14.05 -15.46 -2.42
C THR A 96 13.45 -14.88 -1.14
N ALA A 97 14.20 -14.83 -0.04
CA ALA A 97 13.73 -14.23 1.22
C ALA A 97 13.79 -12.68 1.21
N TYR A 98 13.89 -12.04 0.05
CA TYR A 98 13.92 -10.58 -0.05
C TYR A 98 12.50 -10.04 0.13
N PRO A 99 12.27 -9.14 1.10
CA PRO A 99 10.95 -8.56 1.33
C PRO A 99 10.48 -7.72 0.14
N VAL A 100 9.18 -7.70 -0.11
CA VAL A 100 8.57 -6.64 -0.91
C VAL A 100 8.64 -5.35 -0.11
N SER A 101 9.08 -4.28 -0.76
CA SER A 101 9.28 -2.97 -0.14
C SER A 101 8.65 -1.87 -0.99
N PHE A 102 8.58 -0.64 -0.49
CA PHE A 102 7.99 0.48 -1.21
C PHE A 102 8.66 1.81 -0.87
N SER A 103 8.53 2.75 -1.79
CA SER A 103 8.85 4.17 -1.63
C SER A 103 7.60 5.00 -1.97
N LYS A 104 7.76 6.32 -2.00
CA LYS A 104 6.70 7.23 -2.46
C LYS A 104 6.24 6.94 -3.89
N ASP A 105 7.15 6.48 -4.74
CA ASP A 105 6.96 6.45 -6.18
C ASP A 105 6.98 5.04 -6.78
N GLY A 106 7.16 3.98 -5.98
CA GLY A 106 7.09 2.62 -6.49
C GLY A 106 7.09 1.54 -5.42
N ILE A 107 6.72 0.33 -5.85
CA ILE A 107 6.81 -0.90 -5.06
C ILE A 107 7.94 -1.74 -5.64
N PHE A 108 8.83 -2.24 -4.79
CA PHE A 108 10.01 -2.97 -5.20
C PHE A 108 9.92 -4.45 -4.86
N VAL A 109 10.48 -5.25 -5.76
CA VAL A 109 10.80 -6.65 -5.55
C VAL A 109 12.27 -6.87 -5.90
N ALA A 110 12.87 -7.87 -5.28
CA ALA A 110 14.27 -8.19 -5.51
C ALA A 110 14.52 -9.69 -5.53
N SER A 111 15.63 -10.08 -6.11
CA SER A 111 16.22 -11.41 -6.00
C SER A 111 17.73 -11.28 -5.82
N GLY A 112 18.46 -12.40 -5.82
CA GLY A 112 19.92 -12.36 -5.86
C GLY A 112 20.48 -11.73 -7.15
N HIS A 113 19.69 -11.66 -8.22
CA HIS A 113 20.15 -11.25 -9.56
C HIS A 113 19.22 -10.25 -10.26
N SER A 114 18.25 -9.68 -9.55
CA SER A 114 17.33 -8.72 -10.14
C SER A 114 16.76 -7.77 -9.10
N VAL A 115 16.41 -6.57 -9.55
CA VAL A 115 15.58 -5.63 -8.79
C VAL A 115 14.55 -5.05 -9.76
N GLY A 116 13.28 -5.06 -9.36
CA GLY A 116 12.18 -4.49 -10.14
C GLY A 116 11.43 -3.43 -9.33
N LYS A 117 11.15 -2.28 -9.95
CA LYS A 117 10.27 -1.22 -9.44
C LYS A 117 8.98 -1.20 -10.23
N TYR A 118 7.86 -1.36 -9.56
CA TYR A 118 6.52 -1.33 -10.11
C TYR A 118 5.80 -0.03 -9.75
N VAL A 119 5.02 0.48 -10.69
CA VAL A 119 4.21 1.70 -10.53
C VAL A 119 2.79 1.47 -10.99
N ILE A 120 1.87 2.30 -10.51
CA ILE A 120 0.46 2.28 -10.86
C ILE A 120 0.15 3.46 -11.77
N SER A 121 -0.47 3.19 -12.92
CA SER A 121 -1.16 4.22 -13.70
C SER A 121 -2.55 4.45 -13.12
N GLU A 122 -2.76 5.54 -12.38
CA GLU A 122 -4.06 5.85 -11.76
C GLU A 122 -5.20 5.96 -12.78
N LYS A 123 -4.89 6.53 -13.95
CA LYS A 123 -5.86 6.75 -15.03
C LYS A 123 -6.29 5.45 -15.71
N GLU A 124 -5.33 4.58 -16.00
CA GLU A 124 -5.59 3.34 -16.73
C GLU A 124 -5.91 2.17 -15.79
N GLY A 125 -5.60 2.29 -14.50
CA GLY A 125 -5.77 1.23 -13.52
C GLY A 125 -4.89 0.01 -13.83
N ILE A 126 -3.62 0.26 -14.15
CA ILE A 126 -2.64 -0.76 -14.54
C ILE A 126 -1.46 -0.69 -13.60
N LEU A 127 -1.02 -1.85 -13.12
CA LEU A 127 0.28 -2.04 -12.49
C LEU A 127 1.29 -2.43 -13.57
N SER A 128 2.42 -1.72 -13.64
CA SER A 128 3.46 -1.96 -14.64
C SER A 128 4.85 -1.92 -14.04
N LEU A 129 5.77 -2.70 -14.61
CA LEU A 129 7.20 -2.58 -14.31
C LEU A 129 7.73 -1.24 -14.86
N GLU A 130 7.95 -0.30 -13.94
CA GLU A 130 8.80 0.90 -14.02
C GLU A 130 10.11 0.62 -14.74
N LYS A 131 10.93 -0.06 -13.96
CA LYS A 131 12.33 -0.32 -14.23
C LYS A 131 12.66 -1.67 -13.62
N GLY A 132 13.31 -2.54 -14.38
CA GLY A 132 13.86 -3.79 -13.89
C GLY A 132 15.31 -3.91 -14.30
N VAL A 133 16.22 -4.22 -13.38
CA VAL A 133 17.61 -4.54 -13.69
C VAL A 133 17.85 -6.02 -13.42
N TYR A 134 18.68 -6.64 -14.25
CA TYR A 134 18.93 -8.07 -14.21
C TYR A 134 20.42 -8.34 -14.41
N GLU A 135 20.97 -9.22 -13.60
CA GLU A 135 22.29 -9.80 -13.75
C GLU A 135 22.16 -11.24 -14.28
N LYS A 136 22.95 -11.58 -15.29
CA LYS A 136 22.97 -12.93 -15.88
C LYS A 136 24.42 -13.38 -16.00
N PHE A 137 24.68 -14.63 -15.67
CA PHE A 137 25.99 -15.25 -15.80
C PHE A 137 26.03 -16.18 -17.01
N ASP A 138 27.10 -16.09 -17.79
CA ASP A 138 27.38 -17.07 -18.85
C ASP A 138 27.90 -18.41 -18.26
N SER A 139 28.18 -19.38 -19.12
CA SER A 139 28.71 -20.69 -18.70
C SER A 139 30.09 -20.64 -18.04
N PHE A 140 30.80 -19.52 -18.16
CA PHE A 140 32.11 -19.28 -17.55
C PHE A 140 32.01 -18.44 -16.27
N GLY A 141 30.81 -18.01 -15.90
CA GLY A 141 30.58 -17.16 -14.73
C GLY A 141 30.88 -15.68 -14.96
N ASN A 142 30.97 -15.22 -16.21
CA ASN A 142 31.09 -13.79 -16.47
C ASN A 142 29.71 -13.12 -16.38
N PRO A 143 29.57 -12.00 -15.66
CA PRO A 143 28.31 -11.30 -15.55
C PRO A 143 28.02 -10.46 -16.80
N SER A 144 26.74 -10.31 -17.08
CA SER A 144 26.18 -9.36 -18.04
C SER A 144 24.92 -8.75 -17.43
N TYR A 145 24.61 -7.52 -17.79
CA TYR A 145 23.51 -6.76 -17.19
C TYR A 145 22.52 -6.32 -18.25
N THR A 146 21.23 -6.47 -17.96
CA THR A 146 20.15 -5.91 -18.77
C THR A 146 19.24 -5.04 -17.93
N ILE A 147 18.65 -4.03 -18.57
CA ILE A 147 17.63 -3.18 -17.98
C ILE A 147 16.38 -3.23 -18.84
N ILE A 148 15.23 -3.35 -18.18
CA ILE A 148 13.91 -3.12 -18.77
C ILE A 148 13.44 -1.76 -18.27
N ALA A 149 13.19 -0.82 -19.18
CA ALA A 149 12.60 0.48 -18.86
C ALA A 149 11.65 0.88 -19.99
N ASN A 150 10.48 1.43 -19.64
CA ASN A 150 9.43 1.78 -20.61
C ASN A 150 9.02 0.60 -21.52
N GLY A 151 9.08 -0.63 -20.99
CA GLY A 151 8.76 -1.85 -21.73
C GLY A 151 9.82 -2.32 -22.75
N ILE A 152 11.01 -1.70 -22.76
CA ILE A 152 12.10 -2.06 -23.68
C ILE A 152 13.24 -2.67 -22.86
N GLU A 153 13.69 -3.87 -23.26
CA GLU A 153 14.91 -4.49 -22.73
C GLU A 153 16.13 -4.01 -23.52
N MET A 154 17.20 -3.63 -22.82
CA MET A 154 18.45 -3.14 -23.38
C MET A 154 19.65 -3.57 -22.52
N GLU A 155 20.85 -3.54 -23.10
CA GLU A 155 22.09 -3.75 -22.35
C GLU A 155 22.26 -2.66 -21.30
N SER A 156 22.83 -3.05 -20.16
CA SER A 156 23.05 -2.20 -19.00
C SER A 156 24.45 -2.43 -18.43
N THR A 157 24.76 -1.77 -17.32
CA THR A 157 26.04 -1.84 -16.63
C THR A 157 25.86 -2.33 -15.19
N GLU A 158 26.94 -2.84 -14.61
CA GLU A 158 26.96 -3.18 -13.18
C GLU A 158 26.61 -1.96 -12.30
N SER A 159 27.03 -0.76 -12.72
CA SER A 159 26.74 0.47 -11.98
C SER A 159 25.23 0.75 -11.89
N GLU A 160 24.49 0.56 -12.98
CA GLU A 160 23.03 0.74 -13.00
C GLU A 160 22.32 -0.34 -12.19
N TYR A 161 22.82 -1.57 -12.22
CA TYR A 161 22.34 -2.66 -11.37
C TYR A 161 22.52 -2.34 -9.88
N GLN A 162 23.71 -1.88 -9.50
CA GLN A 162 24.03 -1.48 -8.12
C GLN A 162 23.24 -0.25 -7.67
N GLU A 163 22.94 0.70 -8.57
CA GLU A 163 22.10 1.85 -8.25
C GLU A 163 20.67 1.42 -7.89
N MET A 164 20.09 0.50 -8.67
CA MET A 164 18.76 -0.03 -8.39
C MET A 164 18.72 -0.82 -7.07
N GLN A 165 19.78 -1.58 -6.76
CA GLN A 165 19.92 -2.25 -5.46
C GLN A 165 19.98 -1.25 -4.29
N LYS A 166 20.65 -0.10 -4.46
CA LYS A 166 20.67 0.95 -3.44
C LYS A 166 19.30 1.59 -3.24
N GLU A 167 18.55 1.81 -4.32
CA GLU A 167 17.18 2.31 -4.24
C GLU A 167 16.27 1.33 -3.49
N TYR A 168 16.35 0.03 -3.82
CA TYR A 168 15.66 -1.03 -3.06
C TYR A 168 16.09 -1.05 -1.58
N ALA A 169 17.39 -1.00 -1.29
CA ALA A 169 17.88 -1.01 0.09
C ALA A 169 17.48 0.24 0.90
N ALA A 170 17.23 1.36 0.23
CA ALA A 170 16.74 2.60 0.86
C ALA A 170 15.21 2.65 0.98
N SER A 171 14.49 1.75 0.31
CA SER A 171 13.04 1.65 0.39
C SER A 171 12.59 1.02 1.70
N GLN A 172 11.32 1.21 2.05
CA GLN A 172 10.74 0.70 3.29
C GLN A 172 10.13 -0.68 3.07
N ILE A 173 10.52 -1.66 3.88
CA ILE A 173 9.87 -2.98 3.91
C ILE A 173 8.37 -2.79 4.17
N ILE A 174 7.54 -3.50 3.40
CA ILE A 174 6.11 -3.52 3.67
C ILE A 174 5.86 -4.40 4.88
N HIS A 175 5.27 -3.82 5.92
CA HIS A 175 4.84 -4.54 7.11
C HIS A 175 3.37 -4.88 7.00
N PHE A 176 3.08 -6.18 6.93
CA PHE A 176 1.73 -6.73 6.84
C PHE A 176 1.16 -7.00 8.23
N SER A 177 -0.16 -6.87 8.38
CA SER A 177 -0.85 -7.19 9.63
C SER A 177 -2.11 -8.01 9.38
N TYR A 178 -2.46 -8.86 10.36
CA TYR A 178 -3.77 -9.48 10.46
C TYR A 178 -4.72 -8.51 11.18
N GLY A 179 -5.61 -7.86 10.41
CA GLY A 179 -6.58 -6.88 10.92
C GLY A 179 -6.10 -5.43 10.87
N SER A 180 -6.92 -4.52 11.39
CA SER A 180 -6.81 -3.07 11.13
C SER A 180 -5.70 -2.36 11.90
N ASN A 181 -5.14 -2.97 12.94
CA ASN A 181 -4.13 -2.33 13.76
C ASN A 181 -2.76 -2.60 13.14
N GLY A 182 -1.98 -1.55 12.85
CA GLY A 182 -0.65 -1.68 12.23
C GLY A 182 -0.65 -1.86 10.70
N SER A 183 -1.82 -1.81 10.05
CA SER A 183 -1.90 -2.02 8.59
C SER A 183 -1.43 -0.83 7.77
N ILE A 184 -1.25 0.36 8.35
CA ILE A 184 -0.82 1.56 7.60
C ILE A 184 0.70 1.65 7.65
N ASN A 185 1.31 1.67 6.47
CA ASN A 185 2.75 1.87 6.29
C ASN A 185 2.98 3.31 5.82
N GLU A 186 3.32 4.17 6.78
CA GLU A 186 3.75 5.55 6.52
C GLU A 186 5.25 5.57 6.21
N ILE A 187 5.67 6.47 5.33
CA ILE A 187 7.09 6.63 4.99
C ILE A 187 7.80 7.32 6.14
N ARG A 188 8.69 6.58 6.82
CA ARG A 188 9.46 7.09 7.96
C ARG A 188 10.33 8.26 7.50
N LYS A 189 10.12 9.44 8.09
CA LYS A 189 11.03 10.58 7.95
C LYS A 189 12.19 10.35 8.93
N TRP A 190 13.37 10.05 8.39
CA TRP A 190 14.62 10.01 9.15
C TRP A 190 15.17 11.42 9.36
#